data_AF-A0A6M3JIJ7-F1
#
_entry.id   AF-A0A6M3JIJ7-F1
#
_cell.length_a   1.000
_cell.length_b   1.000
_cell.length_c   1.000
_cell.angle_alpha   90.00
_cell.angle_beta   90.00
_cell.angle_gamma   90.00
#
_symmetry.space_group_name_H-M   'P 1'
#
loop_
_entity.id
_entity.type
_entity.pdbx_description
1 polymer ?
#
loop_
_entity_poly.entity_id
_entity_poly.type
_entity_poly.pdbx_seq_one_letter_code
_entity_poly.pdbx_strand_id
1 'polypeptide(L)'
;NCTRIAVNSVIFYSFVRKYLFEFKNNKQVNLKSVDRFIPSIIFKGKRSIHKSFIEGLYNCESWLTKNKTLTIGLSNEKLIKQLHVLLLNFGIISTLSLKKGHKSRIVGRISISPEFFDKFIKIFTFVKYTKVIWKKFKNKTYHLQRVGKNQFTEEPSFYLDKIIKKTIIKEEKYVYDFNIESKKYKINNQFWSNGFISHNSHVALNIIKQLVEQKIKPYYLNLEAGNRFAKIAKQLGLKDTDFFNATHFSPESIELEDKAITIIDWLLPKDYAETDKLFQHFAEQLFRHGGLLFVFVQLRNSGEFFAKDMVAMFPAFVCRYLYDKNAQGEETPETGTFHVDYVREPKQNRKRFIIPCKYGFETRRLTRTDELDMPAENNAITETKSHTEGIIEVNAESEQFIKETLGG
;
A
#
# COMPACT_ATOMS: atom_id res chain seq x y z
N ASN A 1 -48.43 -4.32 -13.45
CA ASN A 1 -48.79 -5.31 -12.41
C ASN A 1 -47.69 -5.39 -11.36
N CYS A 2 -47.77 -4.54 -10.33
CA CYS A 2 -46.92 -4.66 -9.15
C CYS A 2 -47.71 -5.50 -8.14
N THR A 3 -47.44 -6.81 -8.10
CA THR A 3 -48.07 -7.69 -7.12
C THR A 3 -47.48 -7.35 -5.76
N ARG A 4 -48.23 -6.57 -4.98
CA ARG A 4 -47.92 -6.30 -3.59
C ARG A 4 -48.03 -7.64 -2.87
N ILE A 5 -46.90 -8.30 -2.62
CA ILE A 5 -46.89 -9.48 -1.75
C ILE A 5 -47.22 -8.95 -0.36
N ALA A 6 -48.50 -8.96 -0.01
CA ALA A 6 -48.95 -8.86 1.36
C ALA A 6 -48.50 -10.15 2.03
N VAL A 7 -47.24 -10.19 2.45
CA VAL A 7 -46.79 -11.27 3.33
C VAL A 7 -47.62 -11.10 4.58
N ASN A 8 -48.51 -12.06 4.86
CA ASN A 8 -49.31 -12.08 6.07
C ASN A 8 -48.31 -12.25 7.23
N SER A 9 -47.86 -11.12 7.76
CA SER A 9 -46.41 -10.95 7.99
C SER A 9 -45.90 -11.63 9.23
N VAL A 10 -46.74 -12.22 10.08
CA VAL A 10 -46.29 -12.73 11.38
C VAL A 10 -45.26 -13.86 11.21
N ILE A 11 -45.47 -14.80 10.30
CA ILE A 11 -44.55 -15.95 10.11
C ILE A 11 -43.27 -15.52 9.41
N PHE A 12 -43.35 -14.74 8.33
CA PHE A 12 -42.15 -14.26 7.63
C PHE A 12 -41.37 -13.25 8.46
N TYR A 13 -42.05 -12.32 9.14
CA TYR A 13 -41.43 -11.40 10.09
C TYR A 13 -40.80 -12.15 11.26
N SER A 14 -41.47 -13.18 11.79
CA SER A 14 -40.94 -14.06 12.85
C SER A 14 -39.75 -14.87 12.36
N PHE A 15 -39.78 -15.39 11.13
CA PHE A 15 -38.67 -16.12 10.51
C PHE A 15 -37.47 -15.22 10.26
N VAL A 16 -37.69 -14.05 9.63
CA VAL A 16 -36.66 -13.05 9.39
C VAL A 16 -36.08 -12.58 10.72
N ARG A 17 -36.91 -12.30 11.75
CA ARG A 17 -36.41 -12.05 13.11
C ARG A 17 -35.55 -13.23 13.60
N LYS A 18 -36.17 -14.38 13.80
CA LYS A 18 -35.56 -15.47 14.55
C LYS A 18 -34.27 -15.99 13.91
N TYR A 19 -34.21 -16.03 12.58
CA TYR A 19 -33.12 -16.70 11.86
C TYR A 19 -32.17 -15.76 11.12
N LEU A 20 -32.64 -14.61 10.60
CA LEU A 20 -31.82 -13.69 9.79
C LEU A 20 -31.15 -12.59 10.60
N PHE A 21 -31.58 -12.34 11.84
CA PHE A 21 -31.05 -11.26 12.67
C PHE A 21 -30.64 -11.74 14.07
N GLU A 22 -30.55 -13.07 14.28
CA GLU A 22 -30.18 -13.69 15.56
C GLU A 22 -30.97 -13.15 16.76
N PHE A 23 -32.27 -12.87 16.58
CA PHE A 23 -33.17 -12.41 17.63
C PHE A 23 -33.53 -13.52 18.63
N LYS A 24 -32.57 -14.30 19.13
CA LYS A 24 -32.84 -15.29 20.17
C LYS A 24 -33.40 -14.67 21.47
N ASN A 25 -33.25 -13.35 21.68
CA ASN A 25 -33.69 -12.63 22.89
C ASN A 25 -34.37 -11.25 22.65
N ASN A 26 -35.09 -11.01 21.54
CA ASN A 26 -35.85 -9.76 21.29
C ASN A 26 -35.06 -8.42 21.29
N LYS A 27 -33.74 -8.40 21.49
CA LYS A 27 -33.00 -7.16 21.79
C LYS A 27 -33.10 -6.09 20.69
N GLN A 28 -32.89 -6.39 19.41
CA GLN A 28 -32.79 -5.36 18.34
C GLN A 28 -34.11 -4.62 17.96
N VAL A 29 -35.30 -5.16 18.23
CA VAL A 29 -36.59 -4.52 17.84
C VAL A 29 -37.01 -3.50 18.89
N ASN A 30 -36.62 -3.74 20.13
CA ASN A 30 -36.79 -2.80 21.24
C ASN A 30 -35.58 -1.87 21.38
N LEU A 31 -34.57 -1.98 20.51
CA LEU A 31 -33.48 -1.02 20.47
C LEU A 31 -34.02 0.33 20.02
N LYS A 32 -33.61 1.36 20.74
CA LYS A 32 -33.83 2.74 20.31
C LYS A 32 -33.15 2.90 18.95
N SER A 33 -33.63 3.83 18.13
CA SER A 33 -33.06 4.09 16.79
C SER A 33 -31.53 4.29 16.81
N VAL A 34 -30.99 4.77 17.94
CA VAL A 34 -29.55 5.03 18.16
C VAL A 34 -28.71 3.77 18.32
N ASP A 35 -29.33 2.63 18.64
CA ASP A 35 -28.60 1.37 18.91
C ASP A 35 -28.71 0.37 17.74
N ARG A 36 -29.47 0.71 16.69
CA ARG A 36 -29.59 -0.13 15.48
C ARG A 36 -28.24 -0.26 14.76
N PHE A 37 -28.00 -1.37 14.09
CA PHE A 37 -26.77 -1.61 13.33
C PHE A 37 -27.05 -2.56 12.17
N ILE A 38 -26.17 -2.56 11.15
CA ILE A 38 -26.23 -3.58 10.09
C ILE A 38 -25.79 -4.91 10.72
N PRO A 39 -26.65 -5.95 10.75
CA PRO A 39 -26.31 -7.25 11.32
C PRO A 39 -25.08 -7.85 10.65
N SER A 40 -24.31 -8.62 11.42
CA SER A 40 -23.09 -9.31 10.96
C SER A 40 -23.34 -10.18 9.74
N ILE A 41 -24.46 -10.90 9.69
CA ILE A 41 -24.84 -11.75 8.55
C ILE A 41 -25.11 -10.97 7.26
N ILE A 42 -25.62 -9.74 7.38
CA ILE A 42 -25.76 -8.84 6.23
C ILE A 42 -24.38 -8.29 5.87
N PHE A 43 -23.62 -7.79 6.84
CA PHE A 43 -22.33 -7.13 6.61
C PHE A 43 -21.26 -8.08 6.04
N LYS A 44 -21.21 -9.33 6.51
CA LYS A 44 -20.34 -10.41 5.99
C LYS A 44 -20.97 -11.17 4.82
N GLY A 45 -22.19 -10.82 4.44
CA GLY A 45 -22.94 -11.47 3.37
C GLY A 45 -22.32 -11.26 1.99
N LYS A 46 -22.82 -12.01 1.01
CA LYS A 46 -22.44 -11.85 -0.40
C LYS A 46 -22.86 -10.47 -0.92
N ARG A 47 -22.20 -10.02 -1.98
CA ARG A 47 -22.49 -8.74 -2.66
C ARG A 47 -23.98 -8.57 -3.01
N SER A 48 -24.70 -9.63 -3.35
CA SER A 48 -26.16 -9.59 -3.61
C SER A 48 -26.97 -9.19 -2.36
N ILE A 49 -26.59 -9.65 -1.17
CA ILE A 49 -27.23 -9.32 0.11
C ILE A 49 -26.99 -7.84 0.44
N HIS A 50 -25.75 -7.36 0.28
CA HIS A 50 -25.45 -5.94 0.44
C HIS A 50 -26.28 -5.08 -0.51
N LYS A 51 -26.41 -5.52 -1.77
CA LYS A 51 -27.22 -4.82 -2.77
C LYS A 51 -28.66 -4.67 -2.34
N SER A 52 -29.32 -5.77 -1.97
CA SER A 52 -30.72 -5.74 -1.53
C SER A 52 -30.92 -4.90 -0.26
N PHE A 53 -29.98 -4.96 0.68
CA PHE A 53 -30.03 -4.14 1.89
C PHE A 53 -29.95 -2.64 1.58
N ILE A 54 -28.97 -2.23 0.75
CA ILE A 54 -28.78 -0.83 0.34
C ILE A 54 -30.01 -0.34 -0.42
N GLU A 55 -30.54 -1.13 -1.37
CA GLU A 55 -31.75 -0.80 -2.12
C GLU A 55 -32.94 -0.55 -1.21
N GLY A 56 -33.20 -1.49 -0.27
CA GLY A 56 -34.31 -1.35 0.67
C GLY A 56 -34.17 -0.10 1.53
N LEU A 57 -32.99 0.12 2.10
CA LEU A 57 -32.75 1.24 3.00
C LEU A 57 -32.89 2.59 2.29
N TYR A 58 -32.26 2.75 1.13
CA TYR A 58 -32.34 4.02 0.40
C TYR A 58 -33.72 4.26 -0.22
N ASN A 59 -34.45 3.23 -0.66
CA ASN A 59 -35.82 3.43 -1.14
C ASN A 59 -36.73 4.00 -0.04
N CYS A 60 -36.46 3.71 1.23
CA CYS A 60 -37.20 4.27 2.35
C CYS A 60 -36.68 5.68 2.73
N GLU A 61 -35.40 5.78 3.06
CA GLU A 61 -34.85 6.89 3.87
C GLU A 61 -34.11 7.96 3.06
N SER A 62 -33.85 7.74 1.77
CA SER A 62 -33.09 8.71 0.96
C SER A 62 -33.95 9.86 0.43
N TRP A 63 -33.32 10.93 -0.02
CA TRP A 63 -33.90 11.98 -0.86
C TRP A 63 -32.91 12.39 -1.96
N LEU A 64 -33.45 12.82 -3.10
CA LEU A 64 -32.67 13.31 -4.23
C LEU A 64 -32.82 14.83 -4.33
N THR A 65 -31.70 15.55 -4.36
CA THR A 65 -31.70 17.01 -4.55
C THR A 65 -31.88 17.39 -6.02
N LYS A 66 -32.21 18.65 -6.30
CA LYS A 66 -32.29 19.18 -7.69
C LYS A 66 -30.99 18.98 -8.47
N ASN A 67 -29.84 19.06 -7.79
CA ASN A 67 -28.52 18.89 -8.38
C ASN A 67 -28.13 17.41 -8.59
N LYS A 68 -29.06 16.46 -8.42
CA LYS A 68 -28.83 15.01 -8.53
C LYS A 68 -27.90 14.43 -7.46
N THR A 69 -27.65 15.15 -6.37
CA THR A 69 -27.00 14.58 -5.19
C THR A 69 -28.02 13.70 -4.46
N LEU A 70 -27.76 12.39 -4.44
CA LEU A 70 -28.58 11.43 -3.68
C LEU A 70 -28.07 11.38 -2.24
N THR A 71 -28.95 11.61 -1.29
CA THR A 71 -28.58 11.73 0.11
C THR A 71 -29.44 10.82 0.98
N ILE A 72 -28.83 10.21 1.98
CA ILE A 72 -29.53 9.51 3.07
C ILE A 72 -29.05 10.09 4.40
N GLY A 73 -29.98 10.24 5.35
CA GLY A 73 -29.70 10.77 6.68
C GLY A 73 -30.17 9.79 7.74
N LEU A 74 -29.31 9.46 8.70
CA LEU A 74 -29.62 8.52 9.78
C LEU A 74 -29.17 9.09 11.11
N SER A 75 -29.97 8.89 12.16
CA SER A 75 -29.66 9.33 13.55
C SER A 75 -28.76 8.36 14.32
N ASN A 76 -28.06 7.49 13.60
CA ASN A 76 -27.29 6.40 14.16
C ASN A 76 -25.91 6.34 13.49
N GLU A 77 -24.89 6.71 14.24
CA GLU A 77 -23.52 6.83 13.75
C GLU A 77 -22.93 5.49 13.31
N LYS A 78 -23.20 4.41 14.05
CA LYS A 78 -22.69 3.07 13.73
C LYS A 78 -23.29 2.57 12.41
N LEU A 79 -24.61 2.64 12.29
CA LEU A 79 -25.36 2.21 11.12
C LEU A 79 -24.90 2.96 9.87
N ILE A 80 -24.75 4.29 9.96
CA ILE A 80 -24.36 5.09 8.80
C ILE A 80 -22.89 4.87 8.39
N LYS A 81 -21.97 4.69 9.35
CA LYS A 81 -20.57 4.31 9.03
C LYS A 81 -20.51 2.96 8.34
N GLN A 82 -21.27 1.96 8.83
CA GLN A 82 -21.35 0.65 8.18
C GLN A 82 -21.93 0.76 6.77
N LEU A 83 -22.98 1.57 6.57
CA LEU A 83 -23.55 1.81 5.24
C LEU A 83 -22.53 2.46 4.29
N HIS A 84 -21.73 3.40 4.79
CA HIS A 84 -20.67 4.06 4.00
C HIS A 84 -19.64 3.05 3.50
N VAL A 85 -19.20 2.13 4.37
CA VAL A 85 -18.28 1.04 3.98
C VAL A 85 -18.93 0.10 2.96
N LEU A 86 -20.21 -0.24 3.12
CA LEU A 86 -20.89 -1.09 2.14
C LEU A 86 -20.99 -0.45 0.76
N LEU A 87 -21.12 0.88 0.66
CA LEU A 87 -21.11 1.59 -0.63
C LEU A 87 -19.73 1.51 -1.31
N LEU A 88 -18.64 1.57 -0.54
CA LEU A 88 -17.29 1.39 -1.06
C LEU A 88 -17.08 0.01 -1.68
N ASN A 89 -17.73 -1.05 -1.16
CA ASN A 89 -17.69 -2.38 -1.78
C ASN A 89 -18.26 -2.40 -3.22
N PHE A 90 -19.11 -1.43 -3.59
CA PHE A 90 -19.61 -1.26 -4.95
C PHE A 90 -18.82 -0.23 -5.77
N GLY A 91 -17.74 0.31 -5.21
CA GLY A 91 -16.99 1.42 -5.78
C GLY A 91 -17.84 2.67 -5.91
N ILE A 92 -18.79 2.89 -5.00
CA ILE A 92 -19.58 4.12 -4.93
C ILE A 92 -18.90 5.03 -3.91
N ILE A 93 -18.20 6.04 -4.40
CA ILE A 93 -17.63 7.08 -3.54
C ILE A 93 -18.78 7.97 -3.07
N SER A 94 -18.77 8.25 -1.77
CA SER A 94 -19.77 9.10 -1.13
C SER A 94 -19.16 9.84 0.05
N THR A 95 -19.72 11.00 0.38
CA THR A 95 -19.27 11.84 1.48
C THR A 95 -20.09 11.52 2.73
N LEU A 96 -19.43 11.12 3.81
CA LEU A 96 -20.04 10.99 5.13
C LEU A 96 -19.84 12.29 5.93
N SER A 97 -20.94 12.90 6.37
CA SER A 97 -20.95 14.06 7.26
C SER A 97 -21.63 13.69 8.56
N LEU A 98 -20.98 13.94 9.70
CA LEU A 98 -21.56 13.75 11.04
C LEU A 98 -21.79 15.12 11.66
N LYS A 99 -23.01 15.38 12.16
CA LYS A 99 -23.35 16.62 12.85
C LYS A 99 -24.07 16.31 14.16
N LYS A 100 -23.89 17.16 15.18
CA LYS A 100 -24.73 17.14 16.38
C LYS A 100 -26.10 17.71 16.03
N GLY A 101 -27.14 16.91 16.18
CA GLY A 101 -28.54 17.29 16.01
C GLY A 101 -29.20 17.67 17.35
N HIS A 102 -30.53 17.79 17.32
CA HIS A 102 -31.34 18.14 18.49
C HIS A 102 -31.15 17.12 19.64
N LYS A 103 -31.04 17.61 20.88
CA LYS A 103 -30.70 16.82 22.09
C LYS A 103 -29.34 16.12 22.03
N SER A 104 -28.35 16.74 21.40
CA SER A 104 -26.96 16.23 21.29
C SER A 104 -26.82 14.88 20.58
N ARG A 105 -27.84 14.42 19.85
CA ARG A 105 -27.79 13.16 19.09
C ARG A 105 -26.97 13.35 17.82
N ILE A 106 -26.08 12.43 17.52
CA ILE A 106 -25.30 12.47 16.27
C ILE A 106 -26.21 12.08 15.11
N VAL A 107 -26.33 12.96 14.13
CA VAL A 107 -27.02 12.71 12.87
C VAL A 107 -25.96 12.62 11.79
N GLY A 108 -25.90 11.47 11.14
CA GLY A 108 -25.05 11.27 9.98
C GLY A 108 -25.81 11.51 8.69
N ARG A 109 -25.07 11.92 7.66
CA ARG A 109 -25.55 12.05 6.30
C ARG A 109 -24.53 11.45 5.33
N ILE A 110 -24.97 10.59 4.43
CA ILE A 110 -24.18 10.14 3.29
C ILE A 110 -24.73 10.83 2.05
N SER A 111 -23.86 11.50 1.31
CA SER A 111 -24.19 12.15 0.03
C SER A 111 -23.37 11.52 -1.10
N ILE A 112 -24.07 11.05 -2.13
CA ILE A 112 -23.49 10.58 -3.39
C ILE A 112 -23.56 11.73 -4.37
N SER A 113 -22.40 12.19 -4.82
CA SER A 113 -22.29 13.29 -5.77
C SER A 113 -22.87 12.92 -7.14
N PRO A 114 -23.20 13.91 -7.99
CA PRO A 114 -23.82 13.67 -9.28
C PRO A 114 -22.99 12.77 -10.21
N GLU A 115 -21.67 12.81 -10.10
CA GLU A 115 -20.73 11.99 -10.90
C GLU A 115 -20.87 10.49 -10.60
N PHE A 116 -21.14 10.11 -9.35
CA PHE A 116 -21.34 8.72 -8.93
C PHE A 116 -22.81 8.30 -8.96
N PHE A 117 -23.75 9.23 -9.13
CA PHE A 117 -25.18 8.93 -9.18
C PHE A 117 -25.53 7.98 -10.32
N ASP A 118 -24.94 8.16 -11.50
CA ASP A 118 -25.21 7.28 -12.65
C ASP A 118 -24.65 5.87 -12.45
N LYS A 119 -23.48 5.73 -11.81
CA LYS A 119 -22.96 4.44 -11.40
C LYS A 119 -23.87 3.76 -10.37
N PHE A 120 -24.38 4.55 -9.42
CA PHE A 120 -25.25 4.06 -8.37
C PHE A 120 -26.56 3.49 -8.92
N ILE A 121 -27.28 4.23 -9.78
CA ILE A 121 -28.56 3.75 -10.35
C ILE A 121 -28.40 2.60 -11.37
N LYS A 122 -27.21 2.41 -11.94
CA LYS A 122 -26.89 1.21 -12.75
C LYS A 122 -26.79 -0.05 -11.89
N ILE A 123 -26.31 0.10 -10.65
CA ILE A 123 -26.10 -1.02 -9.72
C ILE A 123 -27.39 -1.33 -8.95
N PHE A 124 -28.10 -0.31 -8.48
CA PHE A 124 -29.21 -0.42 -7.55
C PHE A 124 -30.55 -0.02 -8.18
N THR A 125 -31.60 -0.74 -7.81
CA THR A 125 -32.97 -0.55 -8.28
C THR A 125 -33.72 0.42 -7.36
N PHE A 126 -34.09 1.58 -7.90
CA PHE A 126 -34.74 2.65 -7.14
C PHE A 126 -36.15 2.91 -7.61
N VAL A 127 -37.12 2.38 -6.86
CA VAL A 127 -38.54 2.58 -7.13
C VAL A 127 -38.93 4.04 -6.84
N LYS A 128 -38.39 4.62 -5.76
CA LYS A 128 -38.73 5.98 -5.30
C LYS A 128 -38.47 7.09 -6.32
N TYR A 129 -37.42 6.95 -7.14
CA TYR A 129 -37.02 7.97 -8.12
C TYR A 129 -37.30 7.56 -9.56
N THR A 130 -38.11 6.53 -9.78
CA THR A 130 -38.46 6.06 -11.13
C THR A 130 -38.85 7.22 -12.04
N LYS A 131 -39.79 8.10 -11.67
CA LYS A 131 -40.18 9.24 -12.54
C LYS A 131 -39.01 10.16 -12.95
N VAL A 132 -38.05 10.41 -12.04
CA VAL A 132 -36.87 11.25 -12.32
C VAL A 132 -35.87 10.52 -13.21
N ILE A 133 -35.64 9.24 -12.93
CA ILE A 133 -34.83 8.33 -13.74
C ILE A 133 -35.44 8.27 -15.15
N TRP A 134 -36.72 7.92 -15.27
CA TRP A 134 -37.47 7.86 -16.52
C TRP A 134 -37.41 9.17 -17.31
N LYS A 135 -37.54 10.36 -16.70
CA LYS A 135 -37.37 11.65 -17.39
C LYS A 135 -35.95 11.85 -17.94
N LYS A 136 -34.91 11.46 -17.19
CA LYS A 136 -33.50 11.55 -17.62
C LYS A 136 -33.19 10.58 -18.77
N PHE A 137 -33.81 9.40 -18.77
CA PHE A 137 -33.55 8.34 -19.74
C PHE A 137 -34.56 8.29 -20.91
N LYS A 138 -35.64 9.09 -20.90
CA LYS A 138 -36.64 9.14 -21.99
C LYS A 138 -36.05 9.57 -23.34
N ASN A 139 -34.95 10.33 -23.33
CA ASN A 139 -34.28 10.84 -24.53
C ASN A 139 -33.00 10.08 -24.90
N LYS A 140 -32.70 8.98 -24.20
CA LYS A 140 -31.61 8.06 -24.56
C LYS A 140 -32.20 6.66 -24.61
N THR A 141 -32.50 6.17 -25.81
CA THR A 141 -32.97 4.81 -26.08
C THR A 141 -31.92 3.80 -25.64
N TYR A 142 -31.87 3.51 -24.34
CA TYR A 142 -31.28 2.30 -23.86
C TYR A 142 -32.36 1.24 -23.97
N HIS A 143 -32.23 0.37 -24.96
CA HIS A 143 -32.75 -0.96 -24.79
C HIS A 143 -32.27 -1.43 -23.41
N LEU A 144 -33.21 -1.81 -22.54
CA LEU A 144 -32.92 -2.67 -21.40
C LEU A 144 -32.43 -4.01 -21.96
N GLN A 145 -31.23 -4.00 -22.55
CA GLN A 145 -30.53 -5.22 -22.91
C GLN A 145 -30.37 -5.96 -21.60
N ARG A 146 -30.92 -7.18 -21.55
CA ARG A 146 -30.53 -8.20 -20.57
C ARG A 146 -29.03 -8.03 -20.37
N VAL A 147 -28.62 -7.70 -19.15
CA VAL A 147 -27.22 -7.50 -18.79
C VAL A 147 -26.49 -8.76 -19.23
N GLY A 148 -25.80 -8.66 -20.37
CA GLY A 148 -24.97 -9.74 -20.89
C GLY A 148 -23.94 -10.07 -19.83
N LYS A 149 -23.70 -11.35 -19.61
CA LYS A 149 -22.87 -11.88 -18.51
C LYS A 149 -21.45 -11.27 -18.42
N ASN A 150 -20.96 -10.50 -19.38
CA ASN A 150 -19.54 -10.17 -19.51
C ASN A 150 -19.22 -8.69 -19.83
N GLN A 151 -19.72 -7.71 -19.07
CA GLN A 151 -19.27 -6.29 -19.22
C GLN A 151 -18.53 -5.72 -18.00
N PHE A 152 -18.08 -6.57 -17.08
CA PHE A 152 -17.21 -6.17 -15.97
C PHE A 152 -15.95 -7.02 -15.92
N THR A 153 -15.20 -6.98 -17.01
CA THR A 153 -13.78 -7.32 -17.14
C THR A 153 -13.26 -6.14 -17.98
N GLU A 154 -12.33 -5.27 -17.58
CA GLU A 154 -11.14 -5.36 -16.74
C GLU A 154 -10.80 -3.93 -16.21
N GLU A 155 -10.52 -3.80 -14.90
CA GLU A 155 -9.65 -2.84 -14.18
C GLU A 155 -9.54 -1.32 -14.54
N PRO A 156 -9.21 -0.43 -13.56
CA PRO A 156 -8.69 -0.74 -12.23
C PRO A 156 -9.76 -0.69 -11.15
N SER A 157 -9.71 -1.69 -10.28
CA SER A 157 -10.60 -1.88 -9.12
C SER A 157 -10.38 -0.86 -7.99
N PHE A 158 -9.66 0.22 -8.25
CA PHE A 158 -9.11 1.13 -7.25
C PHE A 158 -9.41 2.59 -7.59
N TYR A 159 -9.69 3.38 -6.55
CA TYR A 159 -9.82 4.82 -6.65
C TYR A 159 -8.62 5.46 -5.97
N LEU A 160 -7.87 6.27 -6.71
CA LEU A 160 -6.84 7.14 -6.14
C LEU A 160 -7.52 8.45 -5.75
N ASP A 161 -7.39 8.87 -4.49
CA ASP A 161 -7.96 10.11 -3.99
C ASP A 161 -6.91 10.92 -3.23
N LYS A 162 -7.05 12.25 -3.25
CA LYS A 162 -6.13 13.15 -2.53
C LYS A 162 -6.50 13.13 -1.05
N ILE A 163 -5.50 13.16 -0.18
CA ILE A 163 -5.73 13.27 1.27
C ILE A 163 -6.21 14.70 1.56
N ILE A 164 -7.50 14.85 1.88
CA ILE A 164 -8.13 16.17 2.10
C ILE A 164 -7.92 16.66 3.54
N LYS A 165 -7.78 15.73 4.50
CA LYS A 165 -7.66 16.06 5.91
C LYS A 165 -6.98 14.94 6.70
N LYS A 166 -5.89 15.29 7.39
CA LYS A 166 -5.25 14.44 8.42
C LYS A 166 -5.79 14.87 9.79
N THR A 167 -6.29 13.93 10.59
CA THR A 167 -6.73 14.21 11.97
C THR A 167 -5.83 13.42 12.92
N ILE A 168 -5.04 14.15 13.71
CA ILE A 168 -4.12 13.59 14.70
C ILE A 168 -4.91 13.30 15.98
N ILE A 169 -4.83 12.07 16.48
CA ILE A 169 -5.47 11.66 17.74
C ILE A 169 -4.38 11.68 18.81
N LYS A 170 -4.48 12.62 19.77
CA LYS A 170 -3.44 12.96 20.76
C LYS A 170 -3.25 11.95 21.90
N GLU A 171 -3.99 10.85 21.89
CA GLU A 171 -3.94 9.85 22.95
C GLU A 171 -3.07 8.67 22.50
N GLU A 172 -2.12 8.25 23.33
CA GLU A 172 -1.42 6.99 23.15
C GLU A 172 -2.46 5.86 23.09
N LYS A 173 -2.54 5.18 21.95
CA LYS A 173 -3.42 4.03 21.75
C LYS A 173 -2.59 2.85 21.28
N TYR A 174 -2.75 1.72 21.96
CA TYR A 174 -2.26 0.44 21.48
C TYR A 174 -2.83 0.18 20.08
N VAL A 175 -1.95 -0.04 19.10
CA VAL A 175 -2.31 -0.45 17.75
C VAL A 175 -2.01 -1.93 17.63
N TYR A 176 -3.03 -2.71 17.31
CA TYR A 176 -2.90 -4.14 17.03
C TYR A 176 -2.65 -4.34 15.54
N ASP A 177 -1.61 -5.10 15.21
CA ASP A 177 -1.32 -5.53 13.84
C ASP A 177 -1.51 -7.05 13.70
N PHE A 178 -1.79 -7.54 12.49
CA PHE A 178 -2.01 -8.96 12.24
C PHE A 178 -1.47 -9.42 10.89
N ASN A 179 -0.80 -10.57 10.90
CA ASN A 179 -0.33 -11.24 9.69
C ASN A 179 -1.44 -12.06 9.03
N ILE A 180 -1.57 -11.96 7.71
CA ILE A 180 -2.55 -12.74 6.93
C ILE A 180 -1.94 -14.10 6.53
N GLU A 181 -2.13 -15.12 7.34
CA GLU A 181 -1.58 -16.47 7.08
C GLU A 181 -2.38 -17.29 6.04
N SER A 182 -3.47 -16.74 5.49
CA SER A 182 -4.40 -17.50 4.64
C SER A 182 -3.78 -17.95 3.32
N LYS A 183 -3.68 -19.27 3.10
CA LYS A 183 -3.26 -19.89 1.82
C LYS A 183 -4.03 -19.38 0.59
N LYS A 184 -5.27 -18.91 0.75
CA LYS A 184 -6.13 -18.40 -0.35
C LYS A 184 -5.84 -16.93 -0.71
N TYR A 185 -5.31 -16.15 0.23
CA TYR A 185 -5.01 -14.71 0.07
C TYR A 185 -3.52 -14.39 0.23
N LYS A 186 -2.67 -15.42 0.34
CA LYS A 186 -1.21 -15.39 0.54
C LYS A 186 -0.43 -14.62 -0.54
N ILE A 187 -1.04 -14.34 -1.69
CA ILE A 187 -0.37 -13.74 -2.84
C ILE A 187 -0.02 -12.26 -2.60
N ASN A 188 -0.60 -11.61 -1.59
CA ASN A 188 -0.58 -10.15 -1.54
C ASN A 188 -0.14 -9.49 -0.23
N ASN A 189 -0.12 -10.17 0.94
CA ASN A 189 0.09 -9.56 2.27
C ASN A 189 -0.56 -8.16 2.43
N GLN A 190 -1.72 -8.01 1.80
CA GLN A 190 -2.51 -6.79 1.75
C GLN A 190 -3.78 -7.05 2.55
N PHE A 191 -4.08 -6.18 3.50
CA PHE A 191 -5.42 -6.12 4.08
C PHE A 191 -6.09 -4.81 3.69
N TRP A 192 -7.41 -4.88 3.53
CA TRP A 192 -8.24 -3.70 3.37
C TRP A 192 -8.62 -3.24 4.77
N SER A 193 -8.05 -2.12 5.21
CA SER A 193 -8.52 -1.44 6.42
C SER A 193 -9.27 -0.20 6.02
N ASN A 194 -10.58 -0.17 6.30
CA ASN A 194 -11.46 0.96 6.00
C ASN A 194 -11.40 1.46 4.53
N GLY A 195 -11.00 0.59 3.58
CA GLY A 195 -10.88 0.92 2.16
C GLY A 195 -9.48 1.30 1.63
N PHE A 196 -8.39 1.13 2.41
CA PHE A 196 -7.00 1.50 2.04
C PHE A 196 -5.98 0.31 2.03
N ILE A 197 -4.75 0.50 1.50
CA ILE A 197 -3.64 -0.48 1.24
C ILE A 197 -2.23 0.06 1.73
N SER A 198 -1.22 -0.75 2.17
CA SER A 198 0.11 -0.35 2.80
C SER A 198 1.41 -1.21 2.41
N HIS A 199 2.74 -0.75 2.45
CA HIS A 199 4.08 -1.52 2.49
C HIS A 199 5.53 -0.77 2.41
N ASN A 200 6.71 -1.48 2.62
CA ASN A 200 8.17 -1.09 2.87
C ASN A 200 9.28 -1.18 1.73
N SER A 201 9.08 -1.72 0.52
CA SER A 201 10.14 -2.11 -0.46
C SER A 201 10.89 -0.96 -1.21
N HIS A 202 10.96 0.24 -0.62
CA HIS A 202 11.43 1.45 -1.30
C HIS A 202 12.95 1.69 -1.25
N VAL A 203 13.63 1.29 -0.18
CA VAL A 203 15.07 1.58 0.01
C VAL A 203 15.93 0.76 -0.96
N ALA A 204 15.67 -0.55 -1.08
CA ALA A 204 16.44 -1.45 -1.93
C ALA A 204 16.48 -0.98 -3.40
N LEU A 205 15.34 -0.54 -3.95
CA LEU A 205 15.27 -0.10 -5.34
C LEU A 205 15.89 1.27 -5.59
N ASN A 206 16.01 2.12 -4.56
CA ASN A 206 16.79 3.35 -4.66
C ASN A 206 18.29 3.04 -4.77
N ILE A 207 18.79 2.02 -4.07
CA ILE A 207 20.18 1.55 -4.24
C ILE A 207 20.39 1.00 -5.65
N ILE A 208 19.47 0.17 -6.16
CA ILE A 208 19.53 -0.35 -7.53
C ILE A 208 19.58 0.80 -8.54
N LYS A 209 18.73 1.80 -8.37
CA LYS A 209 18.71 2.99 -9.23
C LYS A 209 20.10 3.65 -9.29
N GLN A 210 20.72 3.89 -8.15
CA GLN A 210 22.04 4.52 -8.09
C GLN A 210 23.15 3.65 -8.73
N LEU A 211 23.08 2.32 -8.58
CA LEU A 211 24.03 1.40 -9.21
C LEU A 211 23.88 1.39 -10.73
N VAL A 212 22.64 1.35 -11.22
CA VAL A 212 22.32 1.38 -12.66
C VAL A 212 22.76 2.69 -13.30
N GLU A 213 22.57 3.83 -12.61
CA GLU A 213 23.07 5.14 -13.05
C GLU A 213 24.61 5.17 -13.16
N GLN A 214 25.31 4.34 -12.37
CA GLN A 214 26.76 4.11 -12.46
C GLN A 214 27.16 3.02 -13.48
N LYS A 215 26.22 2.56 -14.31
CA LYS A 215 26.39 1.47 -15.30
C LYS A 215 26.74 0.12 -14.67
N ILE A 216 26.35 -0.10 -13.41
CA ILE A 216 26.49 -1.38 -12.71
C ILE A 216 25.15 -2.10 -12.75
N LYS A 217 25.15 -3.38 -13.13
CA LYS A 217 23.96 -4.22 -13.22
C LYS A 217 23.87 -5.17 -12.02
N PRO A 218 23.12 -4.84 -10.95
CA PRO A 218 23.04 -5.66 -9.74
C PRO A 218 22.08 -6.85 -9.89
N TYR A 219 22.17 -7.78 -8.93
CA TYR A 219 21.19 -8.85 -8.70
C TYR A 219 20.26 -8.47 -7.56
N TYR A 220 18.96 -8.51 -7.79
CA TYR A 220 17.92 -8.23 -6.80
C TYR A 220 17.15 -9.50 -6.47
N LEU A 221 17.32 -10.00 -5.26
CA LEU A 221 16.67 -11.19 -4.76
C LEU A 221 15.53 -10.77 -3.84
N ASN A 222 14.31 -10.92 -4.32
CA ASN A 222 13.12 -10.61 -3.53
C ASN A 222 12.64 -11.85 -2.78
N LEU A 223 12.55 -11.77 -1.46
CA LEU A 223 11.99 -12.82 -0.62
C LEU A 223 10.54 -12.50 -0.18
N GLU A 224 10.05 -11.31 -0.52
CA GLU A 224 8.67 -10.89 -0.33
C GLU A 224 7.76 -11.47 -1.44
N ALA A 225 6.62 -12.02 -1.03
CA ALA A 225 5.59 -12.42 -1.97
C ALA A 225 4.94 -11.19 -2.63
N GLY A 226 4.85 -11.15 -3.97
CA GLY A 226 3.96 -10.23 -4.69
C GLY A 226 4.60 -9.25 -5.68
N ASN A 227 5.90 -9.38 -6.00
CA ASN A 227 6.59 -8.66 -7.09
C ASN A 227 6.33 -7.13 -7.16
N ARG A 228 6.03 -6.49 -6.03
CA ARG A 228 5.74 -5.04 -5.98
C ARG A 228 6.93 -4.18 -6.32
N PHE A 229 8.14 -4.74 -6.21
CA PHE A 229 9.37 -4.08 -6.61
C PHE A 229 9.31 -3.59 -8.07
N ALA A 230 8.65 -4.33 -8.97
CA ALA A 230 8.52 -3.96 -10.38
C ALA A 230 7.79 -2.61 -10.57
N LYS A 231 6.77 -2.33 -9.76
CA LYS A 231 6.04 -1.05 -9.82
C LYS A 231 6.90 0.11 -9.35
N ILE A 232 7.65 -0.07 -8.27
CA ILE A 232 8.54 0.95 -7.72
C ILE A 232 9.71 1.17 -8.69
N ALA A 233 10.31 0.10 -9.22
CA ALA A 233 11.35 0.15 -10.25
C ALA A 233 10.90 0.97 -11.47
N LYS A 234 9.71 0.67 -12.00
CA LYS A 234 9.11 1.44 -13.10
C LYS A 234 8.92 2.92 -12.75
N GLN A 235 8.48 3.25 -11.54
CA GLN A 235 8.34 4.64 -11.08
C GLN A 235 9.69 5.35 -10.94
N LEU A 236 10.75 4.62 -10.61
CA LEU A 236 12.13 5.08 -10.54
C LEU A 236 12.80 5.20 -11.92
N GLY A 237 12.11 4.81 -12.99
CA GLY A 237 12.62 4.83 -14.37
C GLY A 237 13.52 3.65 -14.73
N LEU A 238 13.57 2.61 -13.89
CA LEU A 238 14.31 1.38 -14.16
C LEU A 238 13.58 0.50 -15.18
N LYS A 239 14.35 -0.14 -16.05
CA LYS A 239 13.91 -1.13 -17.03
C LYS A 239 14.21 -2.54 -16.54
N ASP A 240 13.49 -3.53 -17.06
CA ASP A 240 13.68 -4.95 -16.70
C ASP A 240 15.09 -5.46 -17.03
N THR A 241 15.80 -4.81 -17.96
CA THR A 241 17.16 -5.16 -18.35
C THR A 241 18.25 -4.54 -17.46
N ASP A 242 17.89 -3.58 -16.60
CA ASP A 242 18.85 -2.78 -15.84
C ASP A 242 19.42 -3.54 -14.63
N PHE A 243 18.73 -4.56 -14.15
CA PHE A 243 19.17 -5.41 -13.05
C PHE A 243 18.62 -6.83 -13.23
N PHE A 244 19.33 -7.83 -12.73
CA PHE A 244 18.81 -9.19 -12.65
C PHE A 244 17.85 -9.29 -11.47
N ASN A 245 16.76 -10.03 -11.60
CA ASN A 245 15.86 -10.29 -10.47
C ASN A 245 15.44 -11.74 -10.38
N ALA A 246 15.31 -12.24 -9.16
CA ALA A 246 14.79 -13.57 -8.85
C ALA A 246 13.96 -13.52 -7.57
N THR A 247 12.98 -14.42 -7.47
CA THR A 247 12.19 -14.61 -6.25
C THR A 247 12.68 -15.87 -5.53
N HIS A 248 13.10 -15.73 -4.28
CA HIS A 248 13.52 -16.85 -3.44
C HIS A 248 12.55 -17.05 -2.27
N PHE A 249 12.30 -18.29 -1.89
CA PHE A 249 11.43 -18.63 -0.75
C PHE A 249 12.20 -19.12 0.48
N SER A 250 13.47 -19.46 0.31
CA SER A 250 14.35 -19.94 1.39
C SER A 250 15.64 -19.13 1.32
N PRO A 251 15.93 -18.27 2.30
CA PRO A 251 17.18 -17.51 2.29
C PRO A 251 18.41 -18.40 2.37
N GLU A 252 18.30 -19.59 2.97
CA GLU A 252 19.38 -20.57 3.12
C GLU A 252 19.80 -21.20 1.78
N SER A 253 18.95 -21.14 0.75
CA SER A 253 19.23 -21.70 -0.57
C SER A 253 19.72 -20.65 -1.58
N ILE A 254 20.04 -19.44 -1.11
CA ILE A 254 20.57 -18.39 -1.98
C ILE A 254 22.05 -18.67 -2.23
N GLU A 255 22.39 -18.79 -3.51
CA GLU A 255 23.76 -18.78 -3.99
C GLU A 255 24.05 -17.42 -4.64
N LEU A 256 25.24 -16.87 -4.36
CA LEU A 256 25.65 -15.59 -4.94
C LEU A 256 26.35 -15.79 -6.27
N GLU A 257 26.31 -14.75 -7.09
CA GLU A 257 26.96 -14.72 -8.40
C GLU A 257 28.37 -14.14 -8.27
N ASP A 258 29.30 -14.66 -9.08
CA ASP A 258 30.72 -14.28 -9.00
C ASP A 258 30.92 -12.77 -9.24
N LYS A 259 31.60 -12.13 -8.29
CA LYS A 259 31.99 -10.70 -8.33
C LYS A 259 30.79 -9.75 -8.56
N ALA A 260 29.59 -10.16 -8.17
CA ALA A 260 28.37 -9.38 -8.37
C ALA A 260 28.04 -8.46 -7.19
N ILE A 261 27.21 -7.44 -7.46
CA ILE A 261 26.51 -6.72 -6.41
C ILE A 261 25.12 -7.33 -6.25
N THR A 262 24.85 -7.92 -5.10
CA THR A 262 23.59 -8.60 -4.80
C THR A 262 22.84 -7.88 -3.69
N ILE A 263 21.53 -7.76 -3.84
CA ILE A 263 20.62 -7.11 -2.89
C ILE A 263 19.52 -8.12 -2.54
N ILE A 264 19.51 -8.58 -1.29
CA ILE A 264 18.46 -9.41 -0.72
C ILE A 264 17.45 -8.49 -0.05
N ASP A 265 16.26 -8.36 -0.64
CA ASP A 265 15.16 -7.57 -0.08
C ASP A 265 14.25 -8.46 0.75
N TRP A 266 14.05 -8.04 2.01
CA TRP A 266 13.17 -8.70 2.97
C TRP A 266 13.62 -10.10 3.43
N LEU A 267 14.78 -10.19 4.09
CA LEU A 267 15.25 -11.44 4.69
C LEU A 267 14.22 -11.99 5.68
N LEU A 268 13.75 -13.20 5.42
CA LEU A 268 12.77 -13.90 6.25
C LEU A 268 13.32 -15.26 6.69
N PRO A 269 14.09 -15.32 7.80
CA PRO A 269 14.56 -16.58 8.35
C PRO A 269 13.38 -17.48 8.73
N LYS A 270 13.52 -18.80 8.50
CA LYS A 270 12.53 -19.77 9.02
C LYS A 270 12.52 -19.80 10.54
N ASP A 271 13.71 -19.74 11.14
CA ASP A 271 13.92 -19.59 12.56
C ASP A 271 14.80 -18.37 12.83
N TYR A 272 14.23 -17.38 13.53
CA TYR A 272 14.96 -16.16 13.87
C TYR A 272 16.07 -16.41 14.89
N ALA A 273 16.03 -17.50 15.66
CA ALA A 273 17.11 -17.87 16.56
C ALA A 273 18.39 -18.29 15.82
N GLU A 274 18.28 -18.71 14.56
CA GLU A 274 19.39 -19.14 13.70
C GLU A 274 19.83 -18.06 12.71
N THR A 275 19.50 -16.80 12.99
CA THR A 275 19.87 -15.66 12.14
C THR A 275 21.39 -15.56 11.96
N ASP A 276 22.17 -15.92 12.97
CA ASP A 276 23.64 -15.98 12.93
C ASP A 276 24.15 -16.98 11.89
N LYS A 277 23.60 -18.20 11.86
CA LYS A 277 23.95 -19.23 10.87
C LYS A 277 23.62 -18.78 9.45
N LEU A 278 22.51 -18.06 9.28
CA LEU A 278 22.12 -17.53 7.99
C LEU A 278 23.08 -16.42 7.51
N PHE A 279 23.50 -15.52 8.41
CA PHE A 279 24.53 -14.53 8.06
C PHE A 279 25.90 -15.16 7.84
N GLN A 280 26.24 -16.23 8.57
CA GLN A 280 27.44 -17.02 8.30
C GLN A 280 27.39 -17.61 6.89
N HIS A 281 26.27 -18.22 6.49
CA HIS A 281 26.07 -18.72 5.12
C HIS A 281 26.32 -17.62 4.09
N PHE A 282 25.75 -16.43 4.26
CA PHE A 282 25.99 -15.31 3.34
C PHE A 282 27.45 -14.82 3.34
N ALA A 283 28.13 -14.84 4.48
CA ALA A 283 29.55 -14.51 4.54
C ALA A 283 30.41 -15.54 3.79
N GLU A 284 30.10 -16.83 3.92
CA GLU A 284 30.76 -17.91 3.18
C GLU A 284 30.51 -17.79 1.68
N GLN A 285 29.27 -17.48 1.26
CA GLN A 285 28.94 -17.19 -0.13
C GLN A 285 29.74 -15.99 -0.66
N LEU A 286 29.81 -14.89 0.10
CA LEU A 286 30.56 -13.71 -0.31
C LEU A 286 32.08 -13.97 -0.37
N PHE A 287 32.62 -14.80 0.52
CA PHE A 287 34.02 -15.21 0.47
C PHE A 287 34.31 -16.05 -0.77
N ARG A 288 33.41 -16.97 -1.13
CA ARG A 288 33.55 -17.83 -2.31
C ARG A 288 33.43 -17.07 -3.63
N HIS A 289 32.42 -16.23 -3.76
CA HIS A 289 32.05 -15.59 -5.02
C HIS A 289 32.65 -14.17 -5.16
N GLY A 290 33.06 -13.55 -4.05
CA GLY A 290 33.42 -12.13 -4.01
C GLY A 290 32.22 -11.21 -4.24
N GLY A 291 32.48 -9.92 -4.44
CA GLY A 291 31.45 -8.92 -4.75
C GLY A 291 30.98 -8.10 -3.54
N LEU A 292 29.73 -7.62 -3.59
CA LEU A 292 29.11 -6.80 -2.56
C LEU A 292 27.68 -7.27 -2.28
N LEU A 293 27.34 -7.51 -1.02
CA LEU A 293 26.02 -7.97 -0.61
C LEU A 293 25.32 -6.95 0.29
N PHE A 294 24.11 -6.57 -0.09
CA PHE A 294 23.16 -5.85 0.75
C PHE A 294 22.08 -6.82 1.23
N VAL A 295 21.81 -6.83 2.53
CA VAL A 295 20.75 -7.66 3.12
C VAL A 295 19.80 -6.76 3.91
N PHE A 296 18.56 -6.66 3.46
CA PHE A 296 17.51 -5.94 4.17
C PHE A 296 16.80 -6.88 5.13
N VAL A 297 16.75 -6.50 6.40
CA VAL A 297 16.07 -7.26 7.46
C VAL A 297 14.99 -6.39 8.10
N GLN A 298 13.92 -7.01 8.59
CA GLN A 298 12.88 -6.31 9.33
C GLN A 298 13.37 -5.97 10.75
N LEU A 299 13.16 -4.72 11.17
CA LEU A 299 13.39 -4.29 12.55
C LEU A 299 12.19 -4.67 13.44
N ARG A 300 12.46 -4.86 14.73
CA ARG A 300 11.41 -4.96 15.75
C ARG A 300 10.72 -3.61 15.91
N ASN A 301 9.54 -3.62 16.53
CA ASN A 301 8.79 -2.38 16.84
C ASN A 301 9.58 -1.39 17.72
N SER A 302 10.59 -1.86 18.45
CA SER A 302 11.50 -1.00 19.20
C SER A 302 12.50 -0.24 18.32
N GLY A 303 12.49 -0.47 17.00
CA GLY A 303 13.50 0.01 16.07
C GLY A 303 14.83 -0.74 16.19
N GLU A 304 14.89 -1.88 16.88
CA GLU A 304 16.11 -2.67 17.06
C GLU A 304 16.08 -3.92 16.17
N PHE A 305 17.25 -4.46 15.83
CA PHE A 305 17.35 -5.75 15.14
C PHE A 305 16.80 -6.88 16.01
N PHE A 306 16.35 -7.97 15.38
CA PHE A 306 15.94 -9.17 16.11
C PHE A 306 17.11 -9.80 16.87
N ALA A 307 18.26 -9.97 16.21
CA ALA A 307 19.50 -10.47 16.78
C ALA A 307 20.53 -9.34 16.94
N LYS A 308 20.22 -8.35 17.78
CA LYS A 308 20.99 -7.10 17.95
C LYS A 308 22.50 -7.32 18.16
N ASP A 309 22.87 -8.29 18.98
CA ASP A 309 24.28 -8.52 19.34
C ASP A 309 25.04 -9.34 18.29
N MET A 310 24.33 -10.07 17.43
CA MET A 310 24.92 -10.96 16.42
C MET A 310 24.97 -10.32 15.03
N VAL A 311 24.03 -9.44 14.71
CA VAL A 311 23.90 -8.86 13.35
C VAL A 311 25.15 -8.09 12.91
N ALA A 312 25.95 -7.58 13.85
CA ALA A 312 27.18 -6.84 13.54
C ALA A 312 28.44 -7.72 13.39
N MET A 313 28.37 -9.02 13.69
CA MET A 313 29.53 -9.91 13.63
C MET A 313 29.99 -10.18 12.20
N PHE A 314 29.04 -10.32 11.27
CA PHE A 314 29.32 -10.73 9.90
C PHE A 314 29.50 -9.56 8.91
N PRO A 315 28.62 -8.54 8.90
CA PRO A 315 28.70 -7.46 7.92
C PRO A 315 29.89 -6.52 8.17
N ALA A 316 30.36 -5.86 7.11
CA ALA A 316 31.31 -4.75 7.23
C ALA A 316 30.63 -3.43 7.62
N PHE A 317 29.32 -3.32 7.39
CA PHE A 317 28.51 -2.13 7.62
C PHE A 317 27.10 -2.56 8.08
N VAL A 318 26.60 -1.94 9.14
CA VAL A 318 25.23 -2.15 9.65
C VAL A 318 24.56 -0.81 9.88
N CYS A 319 23.35 -0.66 9.35
CA CYS A 319 22.54 0.51 9.60
C CYS A 319 21.06 0.15 9.74
N ARG A 320 20.33 1.02 10.43
CA ARG A 320 18.88 0.99 10.55
C ARG A 320 18.31 2.22 9.88
N TYR A 321 17.27 2.05 9.08
CA TYR A 321 16.49 3.17 8.58
C TYR A 321 15.30 3.39 9.53
N LEU A 322 15.26 4.55 10.16
CA LEU A 322 14.19 4.95 11.08
C LEU A 322 13.46 6.17 10.50
N TYR A 323 12.14 6.17 10.56
CA TYR A 323 11.39 7.39 10.26
C TYR A 323 11.63 8.40 11.37
N ASP A 324 11.82 9.67 10.99
CA ASP A 324 11.92 10.73 11.98
C ASP A 324 10.60 10.84 12.72
N LYS A 325 10.66 11.35 13.94
CA LYS A 325 9.47 11.60 14.75
C LYS A 325 9.26 13.08 14.90
N ASN A 326 8.03 13.55 14.74
CA ASN A 326 7.68 14.94 15.03
C ASN A 326 7.77 15.22 16.54
N ALA A 327 7.55 16.47 16.96
CA ALA A 327 7.58 16.86 18.37
C ALA A 327 6.56 16.10 19.26
N GLN A 328 5.61 15.37 18.64
CA GLN A 328 4.61 14.54 19.29
C GLN A 328 4.98 13.05 19.29
N GLY A 329 6.17 12.68 18.81
CA GLY A 329 6.64 11.30 18.74
C GLY A 329 6.09 10.48 17.57
N GLU A 330 5.35 11.09 16.63
CA GLU A 330 4.77 10.40 15.48
C GLU A 330 5.77 10.32 14.32
N GLU A 331 5.85 9.15 13.67
CA GLU A 331 6.69 8.97 12.49
C GLU A 331 6.25 9.88 11.32
N THR A 332 7.21 10.53 10.69
CA THR A 332 7.05 11.40 9.52
C THR A 332 7.64 10.70 8.30
N PRO A 333 6.87 9.95 7.52
CA PRO A 333 7.44 9.06 6.52
C PRO A 333 8.08 9.80 5.31
N GLU A 334 7.93 11.12 5.24
CA GLU A 334 8.65 12.00 4.32
C GLU A 334 10.12 12.21 4.70
N THR A 335 10.49 12.02 5.98
CA THR A 335 11.86 12.19 6.47
C THR A 335 12.28 11.01 7.33
N GLY A 336 13.56 10.70 7.30
CA GLY A 336 14.08 9.57 8.06
C GLY A 336 15.58 9.63 8.14
N THR A 337 16.14 8.71 8.90
CA THR A 337 17.55 8.71 9.23
C THR A 337 18.09 7.29 9.10
N PHE A 338 19.21 7.14 8.41
CA PHE A 338 20.03 5.93 8.55
C PHE A 338 20.88 6.08 9.80
N HIS A 339 20.56 5.31 10.83
CA HIS A 339 21.39 5.14 12.00
C HIS A 339 22.44 4.08 11.68
N VAL A 340 23.68 4.51 11.43
CA VAL A 340 24.81 3.60 11.26
C VAL A 340 25.23 3.09 12.64
N ASP A 341 25.00 1.81 12.89
CA ASP A 341 25.25 1.17 14.18
C ASP A 341 26.66 0.57 14.27
N TYR A 342 27.22 0.20 13.11
CA TYR A 342 28.53 -0.43 13.00
C TYR A 342 29.18 -0.20 11.64
N VAL A 343 30.48 0.06 11.66
CA VAL A 343 31.39 0.03 10.51
C VAL A 343 32.67 -0.68 10.97
N ARG A 344 33.09 -1.72 10.24
CA ARG A 344 34.28 -2.50 10.57
C ARG A 344 35.55 -1.64 10.52
N GLU A 345 35.70 -0.87 9.43
CA GLU A 345 36.88 -0.04 9.16
C GLU A 345 36.47 1.40 8.82
N PRO A 346 36.09 2.22 9.82
CA PRO A 346 35.64 3.59 9.57
C PRO A 346 36.81 4.52 9.24
N LYS A 347 36.70 5.29 8.14
CA LYS A 347 37.71 6.29 7.75
C LYS A 347 37.96 7.38 8.79
N GLN A 348 36.92 7.80 9.53
CA GLN A 348 36.99 8.91 10.49
C GLN A 348 37.09 8.44 11.95
N ASN A 349 37.48 7.18 12.19
CA ASN A 349 37.44 6.55 13.52
C ASN A 349 36.05 6.65 14.21
N ARG A 350 34.99 6.87 13.43
CA ARG A 350 33.59 6.93 13.88
C ARG A 350 32.87 5.67 13.43
N LYS A 351 32.62 4.76 14.37
CA LYS A 351 31.87 3.52 14.11
C LYS A 351 30.36 3.72 14.02
N ARG A 352 29.85 4.85 14.53
CA ARG A 352 28.43 5.19 14.58
C ARG A 352 28.19 6.64 14.19
N PHE A 353 27.17 6.87 13.37
CA PHE A 353 26.74 8.19 12.93
C PHE A 353 25.34 8.11 12.32
N ILE A 354 24.71 9.26 12.09
CA ILE A 354 23.36 9.36 11.54
C ILE A 354 23.44 10.05 10.18
N ILE A 355 22.73 9.50 9.19
CA ILE A 355 22.61 10.09 7.85
C ILE A 355 21.15 10.50 7.66
N PRO A 356 20.82 11.80 7.70
CA PRO A 356 19.47 12.30 7.44
C PRO A 356 19.08 12.13 5.97
N CYS A 357 17.82 11.77 5.75
CA CYS A 357 17.24 11.48 4.45
C CYS A 357 15.83 12.04 4.33
N LYS A 358 15.41 12.25 3.07
CA LYS A 358 14.07 12.65 2.69
C LYS A 358 13.54 11.68 1.64
N TYR A 359 12.29 11.26 1.81
CA TYR A 359 11.62 10.37 0.89
C TYR A 359 10.53 11.13 0.11
N GLY A 360 10.67 11.18 -1.22
CA GLY A 360 9.68 11.76 -2.12
C GLY A 360 8.62 10.74 -2.51
N PHE A 361 7.41 10.82 -1.95
CA PHE A 361 6.33 9.87 -2.25
C PHE A 361 5.90 9.82 -3.73
N GLU A 362 5.98 10.95 -4.43
CA GLU A 362 5.62 11.04 -5.85
C GLU A 362 6.71 10.45 -6.74
N THR A 363 7.97 10.77 -6.44
CA THR A 363 9.14 10.32 -7.22
C THR A 363 9.66 8.95 -6.80
N ARG A 364 9.23 8.46 -5.64
CA ARG A 364 9.76 7.28 -4.93
C ARG A 364 11.24 7.37 -4.60
N ARG A 365 11.85 8.55 -4.70
CA ARG A 365 13.29 8.76 -4.50
C ARG A 365 13.58 8.97 -3.00
N LEU A 366 14.60 8.28 -2.50
CA LEU A 366 15.20 8.54 -1.20
C LEU A 366 16.50 9.31 -1.43
N THR A 367 16.59 10.53 -0.89
CA THR A 367 17.75 11.43 -1.04
C THR A 367 18.30 11.80 0.32
N ARG A 368 19.61 11.92 0.45
CA ARG A 368 20.19 12.47 1.68
C ARG A 368 19.87 13.96 1.76
N THR A 369 19.71 14.50 2.98
CA THR A 369 19.37 15.92 3.09
C THR A 369 20.51 16.82 2.63
N ASP A 370 21.78 16.41 2.81
CA ASP A 370 22.94 17.18 2.35
C ASP A 370 23.13 17.17 0.83
N GLU A 371 22.49 16.24 0.11
CA GLU A 371 22.42 16.26 -1.35
C GLU A 371 21.39 17.28 -1.87
N LEU A 372 20.38 17.64 -1.06
CA LEU A 372 19.34 18.60 -1.45
C LEU A 372 19.86 20.05 -1.45
N ASP A 373 20.88 20.33 -0.64
CA ASP A 373 21.48 21.66 -0.52
C ASP A 373 22.54 21.93 -1.60
N MET A 374 22.87 20.92 -2.44
CA MET A 374 23.79 21.11 -3.56
C MET A 374 23.07 21.76 -4.74
N PRO A 375 23.61 22.86 -5.32
CA PRO A 375 23.00 23.50 -6.48
C PRO A 375 22.90 22.51 -7.64
N ALA A 376 21.75 22.51 -8.33
CA ALA A 376 21.40 21.56 -9.38
C ALA A 376 22.43 21.45 -10.51
N GLU A 377 23.27 22.48 -10.70
CA GLU A 377 24.31 22.54 -11.72
C GLU A 377 25.42 21.49 -11.54
N ASN A 378 25.65 20.98 -10.32
CA ASN A 378 26.68 19.94 -10.09
C ASN A 378 26.16 18.49 -10.26
N ASN A 379 24.85 18.29 -10.37
CA ASN A 379 24.24 16.96 -10.52
C ASN A 379 23.98 16.56 -11.99
N ALA A 380 24.26 17.46 -12.94
CA ALA A 380 24.44 17.08 -14.33
C ALA A 380 25.80 16.39 -14.45
N ILE A 381 25.85 15.10 -14.11
CA ILE A 381 26.90 14.22 -14.62
C ILE A 381 26.93 14.46 -16.12
N THR A 382 28.05 14.99 -16.57
CA THR A 382 28.38 15.28 -17.96
C THR A 382 27.91 14.13 -18.83
N GLU A 383 26.78 14.33 -19.53
CA GLU A 383 26.52 13.67 -20.81
C GLU A 383 27.58 14.20 -21.79
N THR A 384 28.83 13.78 -21.61
CA THR A 384 29.84 13.91 -22.64
C THR A 384 29.35 13.08 -23.81
N LYS A 385 28.85 13.77 -24.84
CA LYS A 385 28.68 13.23 -26.19
C LYS A 385 30.00 12.64 -26.65
N SER A 386 30.21 11.34 -26.44
CA SER A 386 31.30 10.60 -27.05
C SER A 386 30.90 10.17 -28.46
N HIS A 387 30.97 11.12 -29.39
CA HIS A 387 31.26 10.81 -30.79
C HIS A 387 32.07 11.96 -31.37
N THR A 388 33.39 11.88 -31.19
CA THR A 388 34.36 12.35 -32.17
C THR A 388 35.67 11.62 -31.86
N GLU A 389 36.19 10.93 -32.87
CA GLU A 389 37.49 10.26 -32.86
C GLU A 389 38.58 11.31 -32.59
N GLY A 390 39.17 11.24 -31.41
CA GLY A 390 40.39 11.98 -31.07
C GLY A 390 41.55 11.01 -31.08
N ILE A 391 42.43 11.14 -32.07
CA ILE A 391 43.75 10.53 -32.09
C ILE A 391 44.50 11.06 -30.86
N ILE A 392 44.88 10.17 -29.95
CA ILE A 392 45.74 10.51 -28.82
C ILE A 392 47.18 10.43 -29.33
N GLU A 393 47.82 11.58 -29.53
CA GLU A 393 49.28 11.64 -29.67
C GLU A 393 49.90 11.34 -28.30
N VAL A 394 50.57 10.20 -28.21
CA VAL A 394 51.31 9.76 -27.03
C VAL A 394 52.69 10.40 -27.10
N ASN A 395 53.08 11.19 -26.10
CA ASN A 395 54.43 11.76 -26.06
C ASN A 395 55.48 10.66 -25.82
N ALA A 396 56.71 10.89 -26.28
CA ALA A 396 57.80 9.91 -26.21
C ALA A 396 58.16 9.46 -24.77
N GLU A 397 57.85 10.27 -23.76
CA GLU A 397 58.09 9.92 -22.35
C GLU A 397 57.10 8.86 -21.84
N SER A 398 55.89 8.85 -22.38
CA SER A 398 54.84 7.89 -22.01
C SER A 398 55.10 6.50 -22.58
N GLU A 399 55.70 6.42 -23.78
CA GLU A 399 56.12 5.14 -24.37
C GLU A 399 57.26 4.49 -23.59
N GLN A 400 58.18 5.28 -23.05
CA GLN A 400 59.31 4.77 -22.29
C GLN A 400 58.87 4.18 -20.94
N PHE A 401 57.91 4.81 -20.27
CA PHE A 401 57.32 4.28 -19.03
C PHE A 401 56.57 2.97 -19.26
N ILE A 402 55.85 2.82 -20.38
CA ILE A 402 55.13 1.59 -20.71
C ILE A 402 56.11 0.45 -21.03
N LYS A 403 57.20 0.73 -21.76
CA LYS A 403 58.26 -0.25 -22.06
C LYS A 403 59.04 -0.69 -20.82
N GLU A 404 59.21 0.18 -19.83
CA GLU A 404 59.92 -0.15 -18.59
C GLU A 404 59.02 -0.88 -17.57
N THR A 405 57.71 -0.64 -17.58
CA THR A 405 56.77 -1.22 -16.61
C THR A 405 56.24 -2.59 -17.04
N LEU A 406 56.16 -2.85 -18.34
CA LEU A 406 55.73 -4.12 -18.91
C LEU A 406 56.92 -4.86 -19.51
N GLY A 407 57.81 -5.33 -18.63
CA GLY A 407 58.86 -6.26 -19.02
C GLY A 407 58.29 -7.63 -19.35
N GLY A 408 58.24 -7.97 -20.65
CA GLY A 408 57.90 -9.31 -21.16
C GLY A 408 56.75 -9.32 -22.15
#